data_AF-C0P591-F1
#
_entry.id   AF-C0P591-F1
#
_cell.length_a   1.000
_cell.length_b   1.000
_cell.length_c   1.000
_cell.angle_alpha   90.00
_cell.angle_beta   90.00
_cell.angle_gamma   90.00
#
_symmetry.space_group_name_H-M   'P 1'
#
loop_
_entity.id
_entity.type
_entity.pdbx_description
1 polymer ?
#
loop_
_entity_poly.entity_id
_entity_poly.type
_entity_poly.pdbx_seq_one_letter_code
_entity_poly.pdbx_strand_id
1 'polypeptide(L)'
;MIKQGSVEVGKEVDASVDAKLRQGAKAHHTATHLLQSALKSVVGSETSQAGSLVAFDHLRFDFNFHRPLSEEELTTIEALINQWIGNAAHVETKVMALQDAKNAGAIAMFGEKYGEQVRVVEVPGISLELCGGTHVSNTAEIRGFKIISEQGIASGIRRIEAVAGDAFVDYVCARDNYMRRLCLSLKVKAEDVNSRVETILEELRATRNVASSLRSKIAVLKAASLASRATTVEPQNVRIVVENMGDVDADGLKSAAEYLIDTLKDPAAVILGSSPGDGKVSLVAAFSPAIVEMGLQAGKFVSGIAKLCGGGGGGKPNFAQAGGRKPENLPDALEKARAEIVARVSGSS
;
A
#
# COMPACT_ATOMS: atom_id res chain seq x y z
N MET A 1 -27.43 22.30 22.93
CA MET A 1 -28.88 22.16 22.64
C MET A 1 -29.49 21.18 23.61
N ILE A 2 -30.69 21.46 24.11
CA ILE A 2 -31.46 20.53 24.94
C ILE A 2 -31.91 19.37 24.04
N LYS A 3 -31.59 18.12 24.42
CA LYS A 3 -32.00 16.95 23.64
C LYS A 3 -33.48 16.62 23.82
N GLN A 4 -34.02 16.79 25.04
CA GLN A 4 -35.41 16.55 25.40
C GLN A 4 -35.82 17.47 26.57
N GLY A 5 -37.10 17.86 26.62
CA GLY A 5 -37.68 18.71 27.67
C GLY A 5 -37.48 20.21 27.47
N SER A 6 -37.78 21.00 28.51
CA SER A 6 -37.59 22.45 28.56
C SER A 6 -36.91 22.86 29.86
N VAL A 7 -36.05 23.88 29.80
CA VAL A 7 -35.38 24.47 30.96
C VAL A 7 -35.80 25.93 31.05
N GLU A 8 -36.11 26.39 32.27
CA GLU A 8 -36.54 27.77 32.55
C GLU A 8 -35.57 28.44 33.52
N VAL A 9 -35.41 29.76 33.38
CA VAL A 9 -34.59 30.56 34.27
C VAL A 9 -35.16 30.52 35.68
N GLY A 10 -34.30 30.27 36.67
CA GLY A 10 -34.67 30.24 38.09
C GLY A 10 -35.11 28.88 38.63
N LYS A 11 -35.15 27.83 37.81
CA LYS A 11 -35.39 26.45 38.29
C LYS A 11 -34.13 25.83 38.87
N GLU A 12 -34.29 25.13 39.98
CA GLU A 12 -33.27 24.22 40.51
C GLU A 12 -33.14 23.01 39.60
N VAL A 13 -31.90 22.53 39.45
CA VAL A 13 -31.57 21.40 38.57
C VAL A 13 -30.54 20.51 39.24
N ASP A 14 -30.68 19.21 39.03
CA ASP A 14 -29.63 18.23 39.32
C ASP A 14 -28.76 18.03 38.08
N ALA A 15 -27.46 18.31 38.22
CA ALA A 15 -26.49 18.15 37.15
C ALA A 15 -25.59 16.93 37.42
N SER A 16 -25.65 15.95 36.51
CA SER A 16 -24.78 14.77 36.54
C SER A 16 -23.94 14.68 35.28
N VAL A 17 -22.72 14.16 35.40
CA VAL A 17 -21.83 13.85 34.27
C VAL A 17 -21.74 12.34 34.08
N ASP A 18 -21.62 11.90 32.83
CA ASP A 18 -21.39 10.48 32.54
C ASP A 18 -20.03 10.05 33.10
N ALA A 19 -20.06 9.10 34.04
CA ALA A 19 -18.87 8.66 34.76
C ALA A 19 -17.87 7.94 33.84
N LYS A 20 -18.35 7.20 32.84
CA LYS A 20 -17.49 6.47 31.89
C LYS A 20 -16.77 7.44 30.98
N LEU A 21 -17.50 8.39 30.38
CA LEU A 21 -16.90 9.43 29.55
C LEU A 21 -15.93 10.30 30.36
N ARG A 22 -16.28 10.63 31.61
CA ARG A 22 -15.38 11.37 32.51
C ARG A 22 -14.10 10.60 32.78
N GLN A 23 -14.17 9.29 33.04
CA GLN A 23 -12.98 8.49 33.28
C GLN A 23 -12.11 8.36 32.02
N GLY A 24 -12.72 8.20 30.85
CA GLY A 24 -12.03 8.25 29.56
C GLY A 24 -11.25 9.55 29.38
N ALA A 25 -11.89 10.71 29.58
CA ALA A 25 -11.21 12.00 29.51
C ALA A 25 -10.06 12.12 30.53
N LYS A 26 -10.28 11.72 31.80
CA LYS A 26 -9.24 11.74 32.85
C LYS A 26 -8.01 10.91 32.46
N ALA A 27 -8.23 9.69 31.96
CA ALA A 27 -7.17 8.76 31.57
C ALA A 27 -6.35 9.31 30.40
N HIS A 28 -7.02 9.76 29.34
CA HIS A 28 -6.36 10.37 28.19
C HIS A 28 -5.61 11.65 28.59
N HIS A 29 -6.18 12.47 29.48
CA HIS A 29 -5.53 13.71 29.89
C HIS A 29 -4.23 13.47 30.67
N THR A 30 -4.26 12.59 31.66
CA THR A 30 -3.03 12.23 32.38
C THR A 30 -2.03 11.54 31.44
N ALA A 31 -2.48 10.71 30.51
CA ALA A 31 -1.63 10.11 29.49
C ALA A 31 -0.97 11.16 28.56
N THR A 32 -1.63 12.29 28.28
CA THR A 32 -1.02 13.41 27.55
C THR A 32 0.18 14.00 28.30
N HIS A 33 0.07 14.18 29.62
CA HIS A 33 1.20 14.66 30.45
C HIS A 33 2.37 13.67 30.45
N LEU A 34 2.07 12.36 30.58
CA LEU A 34 3.08 11.31 30.46
C LEU A 34 3.73 11.33 29.07
N LEU A 35 2.95 11.49 28.01
CA LEU A 35 3.48 11.56 26.65
C LEU A 35 4.43 12.75 26.46
N GLN A 36 4.07 13.92 26.99
CA GLN A 36 4.94 15.09 26.94
C GLN A 36 6.28 14.85 27.66
N SER A 37 6.24 14.28 28.87
CA SER A 37 7.46 13.93 29.60
C SER A 37 8.29 12.88 28.86
N ALA A 38 7.66 11.85 28.30
CA ALA A 38 8.36 10.80 27.54
C ALA A 38 9.03 11.37 26.28
N LEU A 39 8.35 12.24 25.54
CA LEU A 39 8.94 12.93 24.40
C LEU A 39 10.17 13.75 24.81
N LYS A 40 10.08 14.50 25.90
CA LYS A 40 11.23 15.26 26.42
C LYS A 40 12.40 14.38 26.83
N SER A 41 12.13 13.21 27.43
CA SER A 41 13.17 12.27 27.87
C SER A 41 13.83 11.51 26.71
N VAL A 42 13.07 11.11 25.70
CA VAL A 42 13.57 10.26 24.59
C VAL A 42 14.11 11.10 23.44
N VAL A 43 13.38 12.14 23.05
CA VAL A 43 13.66 12.91 21.83
C VAL A 43 14.51 14.15 22.13
N GLY A 44 14.19 14.85 23.22
CA GLY A 44 14.94 16.03 23.64
C GLY A 44 14.07 17.08 24.34
N SER A 45 14.69 17.85 25.24
CA SER A 45 14.02 18.86 26.07
C SER A 45 13.39 20.02 25.29
N GLU A 46 13.83 20.23 24.04
CA GLU A 46 13.32 21.23 23.11
C GLU A 46 11.94 20.88 22.54
N THR A 47 11.50 19.62 22.71
CA THR A 47 10.14 19.23 22.35
C THR A 47 9.14 19.99 23.21
N SER A 48 8.24 20.69 22.53
CA SER A 48 7.23 21.55 23.14
C SER A 48 5.89 21.32 22.48
N GLN A 49 4.84 21.35 23.31
CA GLN A 49 3.47 21.20 22.83
C GLN A 49 3.12 22.37 21.88
N ALA A 50 2.67 22.02 20.67
CA ALA A 50 2.10 22.92 19.68
C ALA A 50 0.55 22.85 19.66
N GLY A 51 -0.03 21.81 20.24
CA GLY A 51 -1.47 21.62 20.32
C GLY A 51 -1.83 20.32 21.03
N SER A 52 -3.03 20.25 21.61
CA SER A 52 -3.51 19.04 22.26
C SER A 52 -5.03 18.93 22.16
N LEU A 53 -5.53 17.70 22.03
CA LEU A 53 -6.94 17.35 22.16
C LEU A 53 -7.04 16.13 23.08
N VAL A 54 -7.90 16.23 24.07
CA VAL A 54 -8.29 15.12 24.94
C VAL A 54 -9.76 14.84 24.68
N ALA A 55 -10.04 13.75 23.99
CA ALA A 55 -11.40 13.24 23.79
C ALA A 55 -11.71 12.12 24.80
N PHE A 56 -12.94 11.60 24.77
CA PHE A 56 -13.34 10.51 25.67
C PHE A 56 -12.72 9.16 25.28
N ASP A 57 -12.39 8.99 24.00
CA ASP A 57 -12.00 7.74 23.36
C ASP A 57 -10.61 7.78 22.71
N HIS A 58 -9.95 8.95 22.66
CA HIS A 58 -8.59 9.10 22.16
C HIS A 58 -7.96 10.41 22.64
N LEU A 59 -6.65 10.55 22.41
CA LEU A 59 -5.94 11.81 22.52
C LEU A 59 -5.13 12.11 21.27
N ARG A 60 -4.83 13.38 21.08
CA ARG A 60 -3.98 13.90 20.02
C ARG A 60 -3.01 14.91 20.61
N PHE A 61 -1.74 14.73 20.34
CA PHE A 61 -0.68 15.60 20.86
C PHE A 61 0.19 16.09 19.71
N ASP A 62 0.20 17.40 19.52
CA ASP A 62 0.99 18.08 18.50
C ASP A 62 2.23 18.68 19.18
N PHE A 63 3.40 18.46 18.60
CA PHE A 63 4.67 18.88 19.19
C PHE A 63 5.65 19.38 18.13
N ASN A 64 6.51 20.32 18.55
CA ASN A 64 7.56 20.86 17.69
C ASN A 64 8.70 19.85 17.56
N PHE A 65 8.89 19.32 16.36
CA PHE A 65 10.02 18.44 16.04
C PHE A 65 10.27 18.38 14.52
N HIS A 66 11.55 18.37 14.14
CA HIS A 66 11.97 18.64 12.75
C HIS A 66 11.98 17.40 11.84
N ARG A 67 11.92 16.17 12.37
CA ARG A 67 11.99 14.92 11.59
C ARG A 67 11.01 13.87 12.09
N PRO A 68 10.66 12.84 11.30
CA PRO A 68 9.97 11.65 11.80
C PRO A 68 10.66 11.00 12.99
N LEU A 69 9.84 10.53 13.93
CA LEU A 69 10.33 9.67 15.00
C LEU A 69 10.66 8.30 14.40
N SER A 70 11.73 7.67 14.87
CA SER A 70 12.04 6.30 14.49
C SER A 70 11.10 5.33 15.20
N GLU A 71 10.96 4.12 14.65
CA GLU A 71 10.20 3.04 15.29
C GLU A 71 10.75 2.69 16.68
N GLU A 72 12.07 2.81 16.88
CA GLU A 72 12.72 2.59 18.18
C GLU A 72 12.36 3.69 19.19
N GLU A 73 12.35 4.96 18.76
CA GLU A 73 11.92 6.08 19.60
C GLU A 73 10.46 5.94 20.01
N LEU A 74 9.58 5.60 19.07
CA LEU A 74 8.15 5.37 19.33
C LEU A 74 7.94 4.22 20.31
N THR A 75 8.66 3.11 20.11
CA THR A 75 8.62 1.96 21.02
C THR A 75 9.09 2.32 22.41
N THR A 76 10.18 3.10 22.51
CA THR A 76 10.75 3.55 23.79
C THR A 76 9.80 4.48 24.53
N ILE A 77 9.18 5.45 23.83
CA ILE A 77 8.18 6.36 24.39
C ILE A 77 6.99 5.57 24.95
N GLU A 78 6.43 4.67 24.15
CA GLU A 78 5.29 3.86 24.57
C GLU A 78 5.63 2.96 25.77
N ALA A 79 6.81 2.34 25.78
CA ALA A 79 7.28 1.50 26.89
C ALA A 79 7.45 2.31 28.17
N LEU A 80 8.07 3.50 28.09
CA LEU A 80 8.30 4.38 29.22
C LEU A 80 6.99 4.85 29.86
N ILE A 81 6.02 5.26 29.04
CA ILE A 81 4.69 5.67 29.52
C ILE A 81 3.99 4.50 30.21
N ASN A 82 4.00 3.30 29.62
CA ASN A 82 3.38 2.13 30.24
C ASN A 82 4.09 1.69 31.52
N GLN A 83 5.41 1.88 31.63
CA GLN A 83 6.14 1.69 32.88
C GLN A 83 5.65 2.66 33.96
N TRP A 84 5.50 3.95 33.65
CA TRP A 84 4.96 4.95 34.58
C TRP A 84 3.52 4.69 35.00
N ILE A 85 2.70 4.15 34.10
CA ILE A 85 1.36 3.64 34.41
C ILE A 85 1.46 2.47 35.41
N GLY A 86 2.36 1.51 35.16
CA GLY A 86 2.59 0.35 36.02
C GLY A 86 3.13 0.68 37.41
N ASN A 87 3.84 1.82 37.57
CA ASN A 87 4.32 2.30 38.86
C ASN A 87 3.20 2.76 39.81
N ALA A 88 1.97 2.92 39.31
CA ALA A 88 0.80 3.29 40.10
C ALA A 88 1.02 4.53 41.00
N ALA A 89 1.61 5.58 40.44
CA ALA A 89 1.90 6.82 41.17
C ALA A 89 0.62 7.60 41.47
N HIS A 90 0.53 8.19 42.66
CA HIS A 90 -0.55 9.11 43.01
C HIS A 90 -0.38 10.43 42.24
N VAL A 91 -1.46 10.89 41.61
CA VAL A 91 -1.46 12.17 40.88
C VAL A 91 -1.93 13.26 41.83
N GLU A 92 -1.05 14.22 42.10
CA GLU A 92 -1.33 15.32 43.02
C GLU A 92 -1.75 16.58 42.27
N THR A 93 -2.63 17.36 42.89
CA THR A 93 -3.07 18.63 42.31
C THR A 93 -3.09 19.71 43.39
N LYS A 94 -2.45 20.84 43.13
CA LYS A 94 -2.29 21.94 44.11
C LYS A 94 -2.61 23.26 43.42
N VAL A 95 -3.25 24.18 44.14
CA VAL A 95 -3.41 25.58 43.70
C VAL A 95 -2.35 26.41 44.42
N MET A 96 -1.54 27.15 43.67
CA MET A 96 -0.43 27.93 44.20
C MET A 96 -0.18 29.19 43.36
N ALA A 97 0.69 30.09 43.85
CA ALA A 97 1.06 31.28 43.09
C ALA A 97 1.83 30.89 41.82
N LEU A 98 1.61 31.64 40.73
CA LEU A 98 2.28 31.40 39.44
C LEU A 98 3.81 31.39 39.57
N GLN A 99 4.36 32.27 40.41
CA GLN A 99 5.80 32.36 40.60
C GLN A 99 6.35 31.12 41.32
N ASP A 100 5.64 30.60 42.33
CA ASP A 100 6.03 29.39 43.05
C ASP A 100 5.99 28.16 42.14
N ALA A 101 4.95 28.05 41.31
CA ALA A 101 4.85 26.97 40.32
C ALA A 101 6.02 27.01 39.31
N LYS A 102 6.37 28.19 38.79
CA LYS A 102 7.53 28.35 37.90
C LYS A 102 8.84 27.99 38.60
N ASN A 103 9.02 28.41 39.85
CA ASN A 103 10.20 28.09 40.65
C ASN A 103 10.33 26.60 40.93
N ALA A 104 9.20 25.88 41.06
CA ALA A 104 9.16 24.42 41.21
C ALA A 104 9.45 23.67 39.89
N GLY A 105 9.61 24.38 38.77
CA GLY A 105 9.86 23.78 37.46
C GLY A 105 8.61 23.37 36.70
N ALA A 106 7.43 23.86 37.10
CA ALA A 106 6.18 23.52 36.41
C ALA A 106 6.21 24.03 34.96
N ILE A 107 5.91 23.13 34.02
CA ILE A 107 5.80 23.49 32.60
C ILE A 107 4.50 24.28 32.43
N ALA A 108 4.64 25.51 31.93
CA ALA A 108 3.52 26.33 31.50
C ALA A 108 3.35 26.17 29.98
N MET A 109 2.10 26.08 29.52
CA MET A 109 1.78 26.08 28.10
C MET A 109 2.09 27.45 27.50
N PHE A 110 2.74 27.44 26.32
CA PHE A 110 3.14 28.64 25.60
C PHE A 110 1.91 29.35 25.02
N GLY A 111 1.85 30.68 25.20
CA GLY A 111 0.77 31.52 24.65
C GLY A 111 -0.46 31.70 25.56
N GLU A 112 -0.55 30.94 26.65
CA GLU A 112 -1.66 31.05 27.61
C GLU A 112 -1.47 32.21 28.60
N LYS A 113 -2.58 32.85 28.98
CA LYS A 113 -2.61 33.88 30.02
C LYS A 113 -3.02 33.26 31.35
N TYR A 114 -2.12 33.31 32.33
CA TYR A 114 -2.35 32.77 33.67
C TYR A 114 -2.71 33.88 34.65
N GLY A 115 -3.61 33.56 35.59
CA GLY A 115 -3.88 34.42 36.76
C GLY A 115 -2.78 34.34 37.81
N GLU A 116 -2.95 35.07 38.91
CA GLU A 116 -2.00 35.06 40.04
C GLU A 116 -1.89 33.70 40.71
N GLN A 117 -3.01 32.97 40.80
CA GLN A 117 -3.06 31.58 41.24
C GLN A 117 -3.28 30.64 40.07
N VAL A 118 -2.54 29.53 40.08
CA VAL A 118 -2.60 28.48 39.05
C VAL A 118 -2.77 27.12 39.70
N ARG A 119 -3.46 26.22 38.99
CA ARG A 119 -3.54 24.82 39.36
C ARG A 119 -2.39 24.06 38.71
N VAL A 120 -1.60 23.41 39.54
CA VAL A 120 -0.51 22.53 39.16
C VAL A 120 -0.99 21.08 39.30
N VAL A 121 -0.65 20.26 38.31
CA VAL A 121 -0.84 18.82 38.32
C VAL A 121 0.53 18.17 38.30
N GLU A 122 0.74 17.25 39.23
CA GLU A 122 2.00 16.58 39.44
C GLU A 122 1.81 15.07 39.33
N VAL A 123 2.65 14.44 38.52
CA VAL A 123 2.94 13.02 38.58
C VAL A 123 4.36 12.90 39.14
N PRO A 124 4.54 12.52 40.41
CA PRO A 124 5.82 12.62 41.10
C PRO A 124 6.99 11.99 40.33
N GLY A 125 8.06 12.78 40.15
CA GLY A 125 9.26 12.35 39.44
C GLY A 125 9.12 12.23 37.91
N ILE A 126 7.96 12.58 37.34
CA ILE A 126 7.66 12.39 35.91
C ILE A 126 7.21 13.69 35.24
N SER A 127 6.19 14.35 35.78
CA SER A 127 5.57 15.51 35.15
C SER A 127 5.09 16.51 36.22
N LEU A 128 5.27 17.79 35.95
CA LEU A 128 4.78 18.90 36.77
C LEU A 128 4.32 20.01 35.83
N GLU A 129 3.01 20.24 35.73
CA GLU A 129 2.45 21.10 34.69
C GLU A 129 1.31 21.98 35.20
N LEU A 130 1.17 23.17 34.61
CA LEU A 130 0.00 24.01 34.84
C LEU A 130 -1.17 23.44 34.05
N CYS A 131 -2.17 22.90 34.74
CA CYS A 131 -3.31 22.28 34.09
C CYS A 131 -4.61 22.41 34.89
N GLY A 132 -5.67 22.91 34.23
CA GLY A 132 -7.00 23.09 34.83
C GLY A 132 -7.96 21.93 34.61
N GLY A 133 -7.58 20.90 33.85
CA GLY A 133 -8.49 19.80 33.53
C GLY A 133 -8.55 18.70 34.58
N THR A 134 -9.36 17.69 34.28
CA THR A 134 -9.56 16.52 35.15
C THR A 134 -8.50 15.46 34.88
N HIS A 135 -8.00 14.84 35.95
CA HIS A 135 -6.95 13.81 35.90
C HIS A 135 -7.35 12.60 36.72
N VAL A 136 -6.81 11.42 36.38
CA VAL A 136 -6.89 10.25 37.26
C VAL A 136 -6.24 10.53 38.60
N SER A 137 -6.66 9.84 39.66
CA SER A 137 -6.03 9.96 40.98
C SER A 137 -4.78 9.08 41.11
N ASN A 138 -4.68 8.03 40.30
CA ASN A 138 -3.52 7.15 40.24
C ASN A 138 -3.22 6.78 38.79
N THR A 139 -1.94 6.74 38.39
CA THR A 139 -1.55 6.41 37.01
C THR A 139 -2.00 5.03 36.57
N ALA A 140 -2.20 4.07 37.48
CA ALA A 140 -2.74 2.74 37.15
C ALA A 140 -4.17 2.77 36.61
N GLU A 141 -4.96 3.82 36.91
CA GLU A 141 -6.30 3.99 36.34
C GLU A 141 -6.29 4.19 34.81
N ILE A 142 -5.13 4.54 34.24
CA ILE A 142 -4.94 4.66 32.79
C ILE A 142 -4.94 3.28 32.12
N ARG A 143 -4.68 2.19 32.86
CA ARG A 143 -4.62 0.79 32.42
C ARG A 143 -3.50 0.48 31.41
N GLY A 144 -3.45 1.22 30.31
CA GLY A 144 -2.41 1.11 29.28
C GLY A 144 -2.49 2.29 28.32
N PHE A 145 -1.41 2.52 27.61
CA PHE A 145 -1.27 3.56 26.60
C PHE A 145 -0.76 2.94 25.31
N LYS A 146 -1.32 3.38 24.17
CA LYS A 146 -0.90 2.91 22.85
C LYS A 146 -0.89 4.04 21.85
N ILE A 147 0.25 4.21 21.16
CA ILE A 147 0.36 5.09 20.01
C ILE A 147 -0.33 4.42 18.83
N ILE A 148 -1.25 5.14 18.20
CA ILE A 148 -1.96 4.72 16.99
C ILE A 148 -1.17 5.12 15.76
N SER A 149 -0.69 6.36 15.73
CA SER A 149 0.01 6.91 14.58
C SER A 149 0.88 8.09 14.97
N GLU A 150 1.92 8.29 14.17
CA GLU A 150 2.81 9.45 14.23
C GLU A 150 2.92 10.03 12.80
N GLN A 151 2.68 11.33 12.63
CA GLN A 151 2.79 11.98 11.33
C GLN A 151 3.13 13.48 11.41
N GLY A 152 3.75 14.01 10.36
CA GLY A 152 3.97 15.45 10.21
C GLY A 152 2.69 16.15 9.74
N ILE A 153 2.33 17.28 10.39
CA ILE A 153 1.12 18.05 10.06
C ILE A 153 1.42 19.45 9.50
N ALA A 154 2.61 19.97 9.78
CA ALA A 154 3.13 21.22 9.23
C ALA A 154 4.67 21.21 9.32
N SER A 155 5.32 22.20 8.72
CA SER A 155 6.79 22.34 8.82
C SER A 155 7.22 22.46 10.28
N GLY A 156 8.00 21.49 10.76
CA GLY A 156 8.49 21.44 12.14
C GLY A 156 7.46 21.02 13.19
N ILE A 157 6.25 20.59 12.80
CA ILE A 157 5.20 20.15 13.74
C ILE A 157 4.76 18.73 13.40
N ARG A 158 4.75 17.89 14.45
CA ARG A 158 4.38 16.47 14.38
C ARG A 158 3.20 16.19 15.29
N ARG A 159 2.48 15.11 14.99
CA ARG A 159 1.28 14.69 15.71
C ARG A 159 1.41 13.23 16.09
N ILE A 160 1.16 12.95 17.37
CA ILE A 160 0.88 11.61 17.87
C ILE A 160 -0.60 11.52 18.17
N GLU A 161 -1.26 10.49 17.62
CA GLU A 161 -2.58 10.05 18.05
C GLU A 161 -2.43 8.77 18.87
N ALA A 162 -3.11 8.71 20.01
CA ALA A 162 -2.97 7.62 20.96
C ALA A 162 -4.28 7.33 21.71
N VAL A 163 -4.35 6.16 22.33
CA VAL A 163 -5.47 5.73 23.18
C VAL A 163 -4.99 5.28 24.54
N ALA A 164 -5.83 5.50 25.54
CA ALA A 164 -5.61 5.11 26.91
C ALA A 164 -6.91 4.61 27.58
N GLY A 165 -6.80 3.98 28.74
CA GLY A 165 -7.97 3.51 29.50
C GLY A 165 -8.73 2.40 28.77
N ASP A 166 -10.06 2.48 28.77
CA ASP A 166 -10.92 1.51 28.08
C ASP A 166 -10.68 1.51 26.57
N ALA A 167 -10.38 2.66 25.97
CA ALA A 167 -10.10 2.77 24.54
C ALA A 167 -8.82 2.00 24.13
N PHE A 168 -7.82 1.93 25.02
CA PHE A 168 -6.64 1.08 24.83
C PHE A 168 -7.04 -0.40 24.78
N VAL A 169 -7.91 -0.85 25.67
CA VAL A 169 -8.38 -2.25 25.71
C VAL A 169 -9.16 -2.60 24.45
N ASP A 170 -10.08 -1.73 24.03
CA ASP A 170 -10.86 -1.90 22.81
C ASP A 170 -9.94 -1.99 21.59
N TYR A 171 -8.91 -1.13 21.53
CA TYR A 171 -7.92 -1.11 20.46
C TYR A 171 -7.10 -2.40 20.37
N VAL A 172 -6.65 -2.95 21.51
CA VAL A 172 -5.88 -4.20 21.58
C VAL A 172 -6.78 -5.39 21.21
N CYS A 173 -8.00 -5.44 21.74
CA CYS A 173 -8.95 -6.51 21.44
C CYS A 173 -9.30 -6.57 19.94
N ALA A 174 -9.48 -5.40 19.30
CA ALA A 174 -9.73 -5.34 17.85
C ALA A 174 -8.55 -5.93 17.04
N ARG A 175 -7.31 -5.62 17.42
CA ARG A 175 -6.09 -6.13 16.77
C ARG A 175 -5.88 -7.63 16.98
N ASP A 176 -6.10 -8.10 18.19
CA ASP A 176 -6.07 -9.52 18.52
C ASP A 176 -7.09 -10.30 17.68
N ASN A 177 -8.30 -9.75 17.48
CA ASN A 177 -9.30 -10.35 16.59
C ASN A 177 -8.85 -10.38 15.12
N TYR A 178 -8.21 -9.34 14.60
CA TYR A 178 -7.64 -9.36 13.25
C TYR A 178 -6.54 -10.43 13.12
N MET A 179 -5.65 -10.52 14.11
CA MET A 179 -4.59 -11.53 14.13
C MET A 179 -5.17 -12.94 14.17
N ARG A 180 -6.16 -13.22 15.02
CA ARG A 180 -6.85 -14.52 15.06
C ARG A 180 -7.46 -14.90 13.71
N ARG A 181 -8.11 -13.95 13.02
CA ARG A 181 -8.69 -14.20 11.69
C ARG A 181 -7.60 -14.52 10.66
N LEU A 182 -6.46 -13.84 10.70
CA LEU A 182 -5.30 -14.14 9.85
C LEU A 182 -4.75 -15.53 10.14
N CYS A 183 -4.50 -15.86 11.41
CA CYS A 183 -4.04 -17.19 11.85
C CYS A 183 -4.99 -18.30 11.39
N LEU A 184 -6.31 -18.11 11.52
CA LEU A 184 -7.30 -19.08 11.05
C LEU A 184 -7.27 -19.26 9.53
N SER A 185 -7.16 -18.16 8.78
CA SER A 185 -7.11 -18.20 7.31
C SER A 185 -5.84 -18.85 6.79
N LEU A 186 -4.71 -18.57 7.43
CA LEU A 186 -3.38 -19.07 7.05
C LEU A 186 -3.06 -20.44 7.65
N LYS A 187 -3.84 -20.87 8.65
CA LYS A 187 -3.66 -22.09 9.44
C LYS A 187 -2.31 -22.17 10.13
N VAL A 188 -1.88 -21.06 10.74
CA VAL A 188 -0.60 -20.94 11.46
C VAL A 188 -0.78 -20.17 12.76
N LYS A 189 0.22 -20.24 13.66
CA LYS A 189 0.25 -19.41 14.87
C LYS A 189 0.62 -17.96 14.54
N ALA A 190 0.42 -17.04 15.48
CA ALA A 190 0.68 -15.62 15.27
C ALA A 190 2.16 -15.34 14.94
N GLU A 191 3.08 -15.99 15.66
CA GLU A 191 4.52 -15.95 15.42
C GLU A 191 4.95 -16.43 14.01
N ASP A 192 4.13 -17.26 13.36
CA ASP A 192 4.43 -17.85 12.05
C ASP A 192 3.72 -17.14 10.88
N VAL A 193 2.95 -16.08 11.14
CA VAL A 193 2.17 -15.39 10.09
C VAL A 193 3.07 -14.82 9.00
N ASN A 194 4.17 -14.15 9.38
CA ASN A 194 5.08 -13.52 8.41
C ASN A 194 5.75 -14.54 7.51
N SER A 195 6.32 -15.61 8.08
CA SER A 195 6.99 -16.67 7.32
C SER A 195 5.99 -17.40 6.40
N ARG A 196 4.74 -17.60 6.84
CA ARG A 196 3.69 -18.20 6.01
C ARG A 196 3.31 -17.31 4.83
N VAL A 197 3.21 -15.99 5.03
CA VAL A 197 2.94 -15.04 3.95
C VAL A 197 4.07 -15.02 2.93
N GLU A 198 5.33 -14.97 3.38
CA GLU A 198 6.51 -15.03 2.50
C GLU A 198 6.51 -16.32 1.65
N THR A 199 6.28 -17.47 2.29
CA THR A 199 6.19 -18.77 1.61
C THR A 199 5.09 -18.76 0.52
N ILE A 200 3.89 -18.26 0.85
CA ILE A 200 2.78 -18.17 -0.11
C ILE A 200 3.15 -17.26 -1.31
N LEU A 201 3.84 -16.14 -1.06
CA LEU A 201 4.27 -15.24 -2.13
C LEU A 201 5.32 -15.88 -3.05
N GLU A 202 6.23 -16.67 -2.48
CA GLU A 202 7.22 -17.44 -3.24
C GLU A 202 6.56 -18.55 -4.07
N GLU A 203 5.69 -19.36 -3.45
CA GLU A 203 4.91 -20.41 -4.12
C GLU A 203 4.06 -19.83 -5.27
N LEU A 204 3.47 -18.65 -5.06
CA LEU A 204 2.69 -17.96 -6.09
C LEU A 204 3.56 -17.52 -7.28
N ARG A 205 4.77 -17.01 -7.03
CA ARG A 205 5.73 -16.65 -8.08
C ARG A 205 6.19 -17.89 -8.84
N ALA A 206 6.56 -18.96 -8.13
CA ALA A 206 6.99 -20.22 -8.73
C ALA A 206 5.88 -20.84 -9.60
N THR A 207 4.66 -20.90 -9.07
CA THR A 207 3.49 -21.43 -9.78
C THR A 207 3.18 -20.63 -11.04
N ARG A 208 3.28 -19.29 -11.00
CA ARG A 208 3.12 -18.43 -12.18
C ARG A 208 4.19 -18.72 -13.24
N ASN A 209 5.44 -18.93 -12.86
CA ASN A 209 6.52 -19.29 -13.79
C ASN A 209 6.28 -20.66 -14.44
N VAL A 210 5.85 -21.65 -13.66
CA VAL A 210 5.49 -22.98 -14.18
C VAL A 210 4.31 -22.88 -15.17
N ALA A 211 3.27 -22.13 -14.80
CA ALA A 211 2.12 -21.90 -15.68
C ALA A 211 2.54 -21.23 -17.00
N SER A 212 3.41 -20.20 -16.94
CA SER A 212 3.95 -19.54 -18.14
C SER A 212 4.75 -20.52 -19.01
N SER A 213 5.62 -21.34 -18.40
CA SER A 213 6.42 -22.34 -19.13
C SER A 213 5.54 -23.39 -19.81
N LEU A 214 4.50 -23.88 -19.13
CA LEU A 214 3.55 -24.83 -19.70
C LEU A 214 2.76 -24.21 -20.86
N ARG A 215 2.32 -22.94 -20.74
CA ARG A 215 1.67 -22.22 -21.84
C ARG A 215 2.58 -22.10 -23.06
N SER A 216 3.86 -21.74 -22.88
CA SER A 216 4.83 -21.70 -23.98
C SER A 216 5.02 -23.08 -24.64
N LYS A 217 5.12 -24.17 -23.85
CA LYS A 217 5.22 -25.54 -24.40
C LYS A 217 3.98 -25.93 -25.21
N ILE A 218 2.78 -25.62 -24.71
CA ILE A 218 1.52 -25.86 -25.42
C ILE A 218 1.47 -25.05 -26.72
N ALA A 219 1.91 -23.80 -26.70
CA ALA A 219 1.98 -22.95 -27.88
C ALA A 219 2.92 -23.54 -28.95
N VAL A 220 4.09 -24.04 -28.55
CA VAL A 220 5.03 -24.74 -29.46
C VAL A 220 4.40 -26.02 -30.05
N LEU A 221 3.71 -26.82 -29.24
CA LEU A 221 3.00 -28.02 -29.74
C LEU A 221 1.90 -27.66 -30.75
N LYS A 222 1.11 -26.61 -30.48
CA LYS A 222 0.13 -26.07 -31.45
C LYS A 222 0.85 -25.65 -32.73
N ALA A 223 1.98 -24.93 -32.62
CA ALA A 223 2.76 -24.46 -33.76
C ALA A 223 3.32 -25.60 -34.63
N ALA A 224 3.73 -26.73 -34.04
CA ALA A 224 4.17 -27.90 -34.78
C ALA A 224 3.11 -28.43 -35.76
N SER A 225 1.83 -28.39 -35.38
CA SER A 225 0.74 -28.75 -36.30
C SER A 225 0.58 -27.75 -37.45
N LEU A 226 0.88 -26.48 -37.21
CA LEU A 226 0.78 -25.40 -38.20
C LEU A 226 1.93 -25.38 -39.21
N ALA A 227 3.08 -25.95 -38.87
CA ALA A 227 4.21 -26.08 -39.81
C ALA A 227 3.79 -26.80 -41.11
N SER A 228 2.90 -27.78 -40.99
CA SER A 228 2.34 -28.52 -42.14
C SER A 228 1.40 -27.69 -43.03
N ARG A 229 0.93 -26.52 -42.56
CA ARG A 229 0.05 -25.60 -43.28
C ARG A 229 0.80 -24.47 -43.98
N ALA A 230 2.13 -24.50 -43.96
CA ALA A 230 2.93 -23.50 -44.65
C ALA A 230 2.64 -23.49 -46.15
N THR A 231 2.43 -22.30 -46.70
CA THR A 231 2.24 -22.10 -48.15
C THR A 231 3.57 -21.67 -48.76
N THR A 232 3.97 -22.29 -49.87
CA THR A 232 5.17 -21.90 -50.62
C THR A 232 4.80 -20.89 -51.71
N VAL A 233 5.51 -19.76 -51.77
CA VAL A 233 5.31 -18.71 -52.78
C VAL A 233 6.50 -18.70 -53.75
N GLU A 234 6.20 -18.89 -55.03
CA GLU A 234 7.14 -18.80 -56.15
C GLU A 234 7.35 -17.34 -56.61
N PRO A 235 8.47 -17.01 -57.30
CA PRO A 235 9.57 -17.91 -57.72
C PRO A 235 10.68 -18.12 -56.66
N GLN A 236 10.67 -17.37 -55.54
CA GLN A 236 11.72 -17.45 -54.51
C GLN A 236 11.55 -18.64 -53.52
N ASN A 237 10.53 -19.48 -53.70
CA ASN A 237 10.21 -20.64 -52.86
C ASN A 237 10.12 -20.33 -51.35
N VAL A 238 9.54 -19.18 -51.01
CA VAL A 238 9.40 -18.74 -49.62
C VAL A 238 8.25 -19.47 -48.94
N ARG A 239 8.52 -20.05 -47.77
CA ARG A 239 7.49 -20.67 -46.92
C ARG A 239 6.84 -19.65 -45.99
N ILE A 240 5.53 -19.52 -46.08
CA ILE A 240 4.77 -18.53 -45.32
C ILE A 240 3.76 -19.23 -44.41
N VAL A 241 3.74 -18.84 -43.13
CA VAL A 241 2.69 -19.21 -42.17
C VAL A 241 2.08 -17.94 -41.61
N VAL A 242 0.77 -17.78 -41.83
CA VAL A 242 -0.04 -16.73 -41.19
C VAL A 242 -1.22 -17.40 -40.51
N GLU A 243 -1.27 -17.39 -39.18
CA GLU A 243 -2.27 -18.17 -38.44
C GLU A 243 -2.73 -17.50 -37.14
N ASN A 244 -3.96 -17.81 -36.75
CA ASN A 244 -4.51 -17.44 -35.45
C ASN A 244 -4.26 -18.57 -34.44
N MET A 245 -3.58 -18.25 -33.34
CA MET A 245 -3.22 -19.17 -32.27
C MET A 245 -4.24 -19.20 -31.13
N GLY A 246 -5.40 -18.55 -31.31
CA GLY A 246 -6.50 -18.55 -30.35
C GLY A 246 -6.16 -17.75 -29.10
N ASP A 247 -6.13 -18.42 -27.96
CA ASP A 247 -5.97 -17.86 -26.62
C ASP A 247 -4.52 -17.82 -26.09
N VAL A 248 -3.55 -18.06 -26.97
CA VAL A 248 -2.12 -18.10 -26.59
C VAL A 248 -1.64 -16.70 -26.15
N ASP A 249 -0.91 -16.63 -25.04
CA ASP A 249 -0.33 -15.38 -24.54
C ASP A 249 0.88 -14.92 -25.38
N ALA A 250 1.37 -13.69 -25.14
CA ALA A 250 2.43 -13.10 -25.95
C ALA A 250 3.74 -13.93 -25.91
N ASP A 251 4.11 -14.46 -24.74
CA ASP A 251 5.31 -15.29 -24.58
C ASP A 251 5.16 -16.63 -25.30
N GLY A 252 3.99 -17.26 -25.21
CA GLY A 252 3.69 -18.46 -26.00
C GLY A 252 3.70 -18.19 -27.50
N LEU A 253 3.17 -17.05 -27.95
CA LEU A 253 3.15 -16.66 -29.36
C LEU A 253 4.57 -16.44 -29.90
N LYS A 254 5.43 -15.83 -29.09
CA LYS A 254 6.86 -15.69 -29.37
C LYS A 254 7.53 -17.05 -29.54
N SER A 255 7.38 -17.96 -28.57
CA SER A 255 7.99 -19.29 -28.65
C SER A 255 7.47 -20.10 -29.84
N ALA A 256 6.19 -19.98 -30.17
CA ALA A 256 5.59 -20.61 -31.35
C ALA A 256 6.19 -20.08 -32.67
N ALA A 257 6.37 -18.77 -32.78
CA ALA A 257 6.96 -18.14 -33.97
C ALA A 257 8.44 -18.51 -34.13
N GLU A 258 9.21 -18.53 -33.04
CA GLU A 258 10.62 -18.98 -33.02
C GLU A 258 10.74 -20.45 -33.44
N TYR A 259 9.85 -21.31 -32.95
CA TYR A 259 9.81 -22.72 -33.36
C TYR A 259 9.47 -22.88 -34.86
N LEU A 260 8.46 -22.15 -35.35
CA LEU A 260 8.03 -22.24 -36.74
C LEU A 260 9.11 -21.73 -37.70
N ILE A 261 9.76 -20.61 -37.40
CA ILE A 261 10.78 -20.05 -38.29
C ILE A 261 12.00 -20.98 -38.38
N ASP A 262 12.39 -21.62 -37.28
CA ASP A 262 13.46 -22.63 -37.32
C ASP A 262 13.01 -23.92 -38.03
N THR A 263 11.78 -24.38 -37.82
CA THR A 263 11.27 -25.60 -38.45
C THR A 263 11.13 -25.45 -39.96
N LEU A 264 10.62 -24.30 -40.41
CA LEU A 264 10.41 -24.05 -41.83
C LEU A 264 11.71 -23.87 -42.58
N LYS A 265 12.79 -23.36 -41.96
CA LYS A 265 14.09 -23.06 -42.59
C LYS A 265 14.01 -21.94 -43.64
N ASP A 266 15.12 -21.25 -43.83
CA ASP A 266 15.28 -20.15 -44.80
C ASP A 266 15.02 -20.63 -46.24
N PRO A 267 14.26 -19.90 -47.09
CA PRO A 267 13.50 -18.69 -46.81
C PRO A 267 12.10 -18.94 -46.21
N ALA A 268 11.80 -18.26 -45.09
CA ALA A 268 10.52 -18.37 -44.40
C ALA A 268 10.06 -17.07 -43.71
N ALA A 269 8.74 -16.87 -43.67
CA ALA A 269 8.09 -15.78 -42.96
C ALA A 269 6.92 -16.31 -42.13
N VAL A 270 6.92 -16.00 -40.83
CA VAL A 270 5.90 -16.44 -39.88
C VAL A 270 5.24 -15.23 -39.25
N ILE A 271 3.92 -15.15 -39.33
CA ILE A 271 3.09 -14.14 -38.68
C ILE A 271 2.00 -14.84 -37.87
N LEU A 272 2.01 -14.65 -36.56
CA LEU A 272 1.02 -15.26 -35.67
C LEU A 272 0.23 -14.17 -34.95
N GLY A 273 -1.06 -14.43 -34.76
CA GLY A 273 -1.94 -13.60 -33.94
C GLY A 273 -2.67 -14.40 -32.89
N SER A 274 -2.97 -13.78 -31.75
CA SER A 274 -3.80 -14.39 -30.71
C SER A 274 -4.59 -13.33 -29.93
N SER A 275 -5.63 -13.78 -29.23
CA SER A 275 -6.37 -13.00 -28.25
C SER A 275 -6.52 -13.80 -26.95
N PRO A 276 -5.59 -13.66 -25.99
CA PRO A 276 -5.53 -14.45 -24.75
C PRO A 276 -6.61 -14.11 -23.71
N GLY A 277 -7.80 -13.67 -24.13
CA GLY A 277 -8.81 -13.07 -23.24
C GLY A 277 -8.48 -11.61 -22.90
N ASP A 278 -9.39 -10.94 -22.18
CA ASP A 278 -9.27 -9.55 -21.71
C ASP A 278 -9.27 -8.44 -22.78
N GLY A 279 -9.83 -8.69 -23.96
CA GLY A 279 -9.95 -7.66 -25.01
C GLY A 279 -8.60 -7.23 -25.61
N LYS A 280 -7.55 -8.03 -25.40
CA LYS A 280 -6.21 -7.78 -25.94
C LYS A 280 -5.93 -8.66 -27.15
N VAL A 281 -5.10 -8.12 -28.04
CA VAL A 281 -4.54 -8.83 -29.19
C VAL A 281 -3.03 -8.86 -29.04
N SER A 282 -2.43 -10.01 -29.31
CA SER A 282 -0.98 -10.18 -29.43
C SER A 282 -0.66 -10.60 -30.86
N LEU A 283 0.39 -10.01 -31.43
CA LEU A 283 0.87 -10.31 -32.78
C LEU A 283 2.39 -10.52 -32.73
N VAL A 284 2.88 -11.50 -33.46
CA VAL A 284 4.31 -11.77 -33.63
C VAL A 284 4.62 -11.93 -35.11
N ALA A 285 5.73 -11.35 -35.55
CA ALA A 285 6.32 -11.61 -36.86
C ALA A 285 7.77 -12.08 -36.70
N ALA A 286 8.11 -13.18 -37.34
CA ALA A 286 9.46 -13.75 -37.40
C ALA A 286 9.84 -14.02 -38.86
N PHE A 287 10.94 -13.43 -39.31
CA PHE A 287 11.43 -13.50 -40.69
C PHE A 287 12.84 -14.10 -40.71
N SER A 288 13.08 -15.02 -41.63
CA SER A 288 14.40 -15.62 -41.85
C SER A 288 15.36 -14.63 -42.53
N PRO A 289 16.69 -14.89 -42.52
CA PRO A 289 17.68 -13.97 -43.10
C PRO A 289 17.39 -13.55 -44.54
N ALA A 290 17.03 -14.48 -45.43
CA ALA A 290 16.73 -14.14 -46.82
C ALA A 290 15.55 -13.16 -46.95
N ILE A 291 14.51 -13.29 -46.09
CA ILE A 291 13.36 -12.37 -46.09
C ILE A 291 13.77 -10.96 -45.64
N VAL A 292 14.70 -10.87 -44.70
CA VAL A 292 15.25 -9.58 -44.26
C VAL A 292 16.12 -8.96 -45.35
N GLU A 293 16.92 -9.76 -46.06
CA GLU A 293 17.74 -9.33 -47.20
C GLU A 293 16.90 -8.86 -48.39
N MET A 294 15.70 -9.42 -48.59
CA MET A 294 14.69 -8.91 -49.53
C MET A 294 14.11 -7.54 -49.13
N GLY A 295 14.54 -6.97 -48.00
CA GLY A 295 14.16 -5.63 -47.53
C GLY A 295 12.93 -5.60 -46.63
N LEU A 296 12.36 -6.76 -46.27
CA LEU A 296 11.26 -6.83 -45.33
C LEU A 296 11.78 -6.72 -43.89
N GLN A 297 11.04 -6.01 -43.04
CA GLN A 297 11.40 -5.84 -41.62
C GLN A 297 10.23 -6.22 -40.74
N ALA A 298 10.39 -7.26 -39.92
CA ALA A 298 9.35 -7.79 -39.02
C ALA A 298 8.74 -6.70 -38.14
N GLY A 299 9.58 -5.81 -37.59
CA GLY A 299 9.13 -4.66 -36.78
C GLY A 299 8.17 -3.73 -37.51
N LYS A 300 8.50 -3.34 -38.75
CA LYS A 300 7.64 -2.45 -39.54
C LYS A 300 6.36 -3.16 -39.99
N PHE A 301 6.51 -4.41 -40.40
CA PHE A 301 5.39 -5.24 -40.87
C PHE A 301 4.34 -5.43 -39.77
N VAL A 302 4.73 -5.99 -38.62
CA VAL A 302 3.79 -6.29 -37.53
C VAL A 302 3.16 -5.03 -36.93
N SER A 303 3.89 -3.90 -36.93
CA SER A 303 3.38 -2.60 -36.50
C SER A 303 2.28 -2.07 -37.43
N GLY A 304 2.41 -2.28 -38.74
CA GLY A 304 1.36 -1.97 -39.72
C GLY A 304 0.08 -2.78 -39.49
N ILE A 305 0.22 -4.08 -39.22
CA ILE A 305 -0.89 -4.98 -38.93
C ILE A 305 -1.55 -4.64 -37.58
N ALA A 306 -0.76 -4.37 -36.54
CA ALA A 306 -1.27 -4.04 -35.20
C ALA A 306 -2.14 -2.79 -35.15
N LYS A 307 -1.93 -1.82 -36.05
CA LYS A 307 -2.78 -0.62 -36.16
C LYS A 307 -4.24 -0.97 -36.51
N LEU A 308 -4.46 -2.03 -37.27
CA LEU A 308 -5.81 -2.52 -37.62
C LEU A 308 -6.54 -3.06 -36.38
N CYS A 309 -5.78 -3.69 -35.48
CA CYS A 309 -6.24 -4.14 -34.18
C CYS A 309 -6.22 -3.03 -33.11
N GLY A 310 -6.10 -1.75 -33.50
CA GLY A 310 -6.14 -0.60 -32.60
C GLY A 310 -4.94 -0.51 -31.64
N GLY A 311 -3.77 -1.01 -32.04
CA GLY A 311 -2.56 -0.90 -31.24
C GLY A 311 -1.29 -0.70 -32.06
N GLY A 312 -0.17 -1.18 -31.53
CA GLY A 312 1.15 -0.91 -32.07
C GLY A 312 2.21 -1.78 -31.41
N GLY A 313 3.41 -1.73 -31.96
CA GLY A 313 4.55 -2.50 -31.50
C GLY A 313 5.79 -2.27 -32.35
N GLY A 314 6.77 -3.12 -32.15
CA GLY A 314 8.08 -3.02 -32.78
C GLY A 314 9.01 -4.16 -32.41
N GLY A 315 10.19 -4.14 -33.02
CA GLY A 315 11.20 -5.17 -32.80
C GLY A 315 12.33 -5.07 -33.81
N LYS A 316 13.15 -6.11 -33.84
CA LYS A 316 14.28 -6.22 -34.77
C LYS A 316 13.78 -6.56 -36.19
N PRO A 317 14.61 -6.38 -37.22
CA PRO A 317 14.25 -6.72 -38.61
C PRO A 317 13.81 -8.18 -38.80
N ASN A 318 14.38 -9.11 -38.02
CA ASN A 318 14.09 -10.54 -38.09
C ASN A 318 12.99 -11.01 -37.12
N PHE A 319 12.68 -10.23 -36.08
CA PHE A 319 11.70 -10.63 -35.06
C PHE A 319 11.07 -9.44 -34.37
N ALA A 320 9.74 -9.41 -34.31
CA ALA A 320 9.00 -8.34 -33.64
C ALA A 320 7.69 -8.80 -33.03
N GLN A 321 7.26 -8.04 -32.02
CA GLN A 321 6.00 -8.26 -31.32
C GLN A 321 5.18 -6.96 -31.31
N ALA A 322 3.87 -7.10 -31.37
CA ALA A 322 2.94 -5.98 -31.25
C ALA A 322 1.68 -6.37 -30.48
N GLY A 323 1.03 -5.36 -29.92
CA GLY A 323 -0.23 -5.50 -29.18
C GLY A 323 -1.36 -4.72 -29.83
N GLY A 324 -2.60 -5.13 -29.56
CA GLY A 324 -3.83 -4.46 -29.98
C GLY A 324 -4.91 -4.53 -28.91
N ARG A 325 -5.99 -3.76 -29.11
CA ARG A 325 -7.15 -3.64 -28.20
C ARG A 325 -8.49 -3.97 -28.88
N LYS A 326 -8.46 -4.39 -30.14
CA LYS A 326 -9.64 -4.73 -30.96
C LYS A 326 -9.55 -6.17 -31.45
N PRO A 327 -9.85 -7.17 -30.61
CA PRO A 327 -9.80 -8.58 -31.00
C PRO A 327 -10.76 -8.93 -32.14
N GLU A 328 -11.85 -8.20 -32.28
CA GLU A 328 -12.81 -8.34 -33.38
C GLU A 328 -12.17 -8.13 -34.76
N ASN A 329 -11.10 -7.34 -34.84
CA ASN A 329 -10.39 -7.04 -36.09
C ASN A 329 -9.23 -8.02 -36.38
N LEU A 330 -8.94 -8.96 -35.47
CA LEU A 330 -7.81 -9.88 -35.62
C LEU A 330 -7.92 -10.78 -36.87
N PRO A 331 -9.09 -11.36 -37.22
CA PRO A 331 -9.23 -12.15 -38.45
C PRO A 331 -8.86 -11.35 -39.70
N ASP A 332 -9.42 -10.15 -39.86
CA ASP A 332 -9.15 -9.27 -41.00
C ASP A 332 -7.69 -8.80 -41.05
N ALA A 333 -7.10 -8.54 -39.87
CA ALA A 333 -5.70 -8.15 -39.77
C ALA A 333 -4.75 -9.27 -40.22
N LEU A 334 -5.06 -10.53 -39.89
CA LEU A 334 -4.27 -11.69 -40.32
C LEU A 334 -4.45 -11.97 -41.82
N GLU A 335 -5.65 -11.82 -42.37
CA GLU A 335 -5.87 -11.96 -43.82
C GLU A 335 -5.14 -10.87 -44.60
N LYS A 336 -5.16 -9.63 -44.11
CA LYS A 336 -4.35 -8.56 -44.72
C LYS A 336 -2.86 -8.82 -44.59
N ALA A 337 -2.39 -9.35 -43.46
CA ALA A 337 -1.00 -9.77 -43.29
C ALA A 337 -0.62 -10.85 -44.31
N ARG A 338 -1.48 -11.84 -44.55
CA ARG A 338 -1.27 -12.89 -45.54
C ARG A 338 -1.16 -12.31 -46.96
N ALA A 339 -2.05 -11.41 -47.35
CA ALA A 339 -2.00 -10.78 -48.67
C ALA A 339 -0.73 -9.91 -48.84
N GLU A 340 -0.38 -9.11 -47.83
CA GLU A 340 0.76 -8.19 -47.89
C GLU A 340 2.10 -8.94 -47.95
N ILE A 341 2.29 -10.00 -47.16
CA ILE A 341 3.53 -10.79 -47.19
C ILE A 341 3.70 -11.52 -48.53
N VAL A 342 2.62 -12.07 -49.10
CA VAL A 342 2.66 -12.75 -50.41
C VAL A 342 3.00 -11.76 -51.52
N ALA A 343 2.38 -10.58 -51.55
CA ALA A 343 2.66 -9.55 -52.56
C ALA A 343 4.12 -9.06 -52.52
N ARG A 344 4.64 -8.83 -51.30
CA ARG A 344 6.03 -8.38 -51.09
C ARG A 344 7.07 -9.41 -51.52
N VAL A 345 6.76 -10.69 -51.33
CA VAL A 345 7.67 -11.80 -51.68
C VAL A 345 7.61 -12.13 -53.17
N SER A 346 6.43 -12.08 -53.80
CA SER A 346 6.23 -12.39 -55.23
C SER A 346 6.66 -11.29 -56.20
N GLY A 347 7.13 -10.14 -55.70
CA GLY A 347 7.63 -9.03 -56.53
C GLY A 347 6.54 -8.22 -57.25
N SER A 348 5.27 -8.39 -56.91
CA SER A 348 4.16 -7.59 -57.44
C SER A 348 4.00 -6.32 -56.60
N SER A 349 4.66 -5.24 -57.03
CA SER A 349 4.39 -3.87 -56.55
C SER A 349 3.34 -3.19 -57.41
#